data_AF-A0A1F8SDF5-F1
#
_entry.id   AF-A0A1F8SDF5-F1
#
_cell.length_a   1.000
_cell.length_b   1.000
_cell.length_c   1.000
_cell.angle_alpha   90.00
_cell.angle_beta   90.00
_cell.angle_gamma   90.00
#
_symmetry.space_group_name_H-M   'P 1'
#
loop_
_entity.id
_entity.type
_entity.pdbx_description
1 polymer ?
#
loop_
_entity_poly.entity_id
_entity_poly.type
_entity_poly.pdbx_seq_one_letter_code
_entity_poly.pdbx_strand_id
1 'polypeptide(L)'
;MPASPGERIRATLTSATSEPALARHGRPYALGWATVELDRAARELAADLGLAADAFAPAADSLALGARCRVAHVAIARDVALAILEPATEGRLAGMLARLGEGPAVIWLVAGDTVAADRPAATPGPFGPERLMPGGPIRGLRWFLIGPAAGTIPP
;
A
#
# COMPACT_ATOMS: atom_id res chain seq x y z
N MET A 1 -3.69 -26.15 -3.86
CA MET A 1 -3.22 -25.10 -4.78
C MET A 1 -2.97 -23.84 -3.95
N PRO A 2 -1.88 -23.08 -4.20
CA PRO A 2 -1.74 -21.76 -3.57
C PRO A 2 -2.87 -20.84 -4.05
N ALA A 3 -3.36 -19.98 -3.15
CA ALA A 3 -4.40 -18.99 -3.48
C ALA A 3 -3.90 -18.03 -4.57
N SER A 4 -4.80 -17.60 -5.48
CA SER A 4 -4.45 -16.64 -6.53
C SER A 4 -4.05 -15.29 -5.94
N PRO A 5 -3.30 -14.43 -6.69
CA PRO A 5 -2.98 -13.08 -6.24
C PRO A 5 -4.21 -12.26 -5.82
N GLY A 6 -5.28 -12.30 -6.59
CA GLY A 6 -6.54 -11.62 -6.32
C GLY A 6 -7.27 -12.18 -5.11
N GLU A 7 -7.25 -13.50 -4.88
CA GLU A 7 -7.74 -14.10 -3.64
C GLU A 7 -6.97 -13.60 -2.42
N ARG A 8 -5.63 -13.54 -2.50
CA ARG A 8 -4.78 -13.01 -1.43
C ARG A 8 -5.05 -11.54 -1.16
N ILE A 9 -5.27 -10.74 -2.20
CA ILE A 9 -5.64 -9.32 -2.08
C ILE A 9 -6.97 -9.19 -1.34
N ARG A 10 -8.02 -9.89 -1.79
CA ARG A 10 -9.35 -9.83 -1.17
C ARG A 10 -9.34 -10.31 0.29
N ALA A 11 -8.64 -11.41 0.57
CA ALA A 11 -8.48 -11.93 1.93
C ALA A 11 -7.74 -10.94 2.83
N THR A 12 -6.70 -10.28 2.30
CA THR A 12 -5.94 -9.26 3.04
C THR A 12 -6.81 -8.04 3.34
N LEU A 13 -7.55 -7.53 2.36
CA LEU A 13 -8.45 -6.40 2.56
C LEU A 13 -9.54 -6.71 3.58
N THR A 14 -10.15 -7.90 3.49
CA THR A 14 -11.18 -8.35 4.44
C THR A 14 -10.62 -8.41 5.87
N SER A 15 -9.42 -8.95 6.04
CA SER A 15 -8.74 -8.99 7.34
C SER A 15 -8.42 -7.60 7.85
N ALA A 16 -7.87 -6.73 6.99
CA ALA A 16 -7.52 -5.35 7.34
C ALA A 16 -8.75 -4.53 7.76
N THR A 17 -9.88 -4.66 7.07
CA THR A 17 -11.12 -3.96 7.44
C THR A 17 -11.72 -4.44 8.76
N SER A 18 -11.34 -5.65 9.21
CA SER A 18 -11.82 -6.25 10.45
C SER A 18 -10.86 -6.01 11.61
N GLU A 19 -9.69 -5.39 11.37
CA GLU A 19 -8.64 -5.18 12.38
C GLU A 19 -8.92 -3.92 13.22
N PRO A 20 -9.27 -4.06 14.51
CA PRO A 20 -9.64 -2.91 15.34
C PRO A 20 -8.50 -1.92 15.56
N ALA A 21 -7.24 -2.37 15.55
CA ALA A 21 -6.10 -1.46 15.68
C ALA A 21 -5.96 -0.56 14.44
N LEU A 22 -6.15 -1.12 13.25
CA LEU A 22 -6.09 -0.37 11.99
C LEU A 22 -7.22 0.65 11.90
N ALA A 23 -8.43 0.26 12.29
CA ALA A 23 -9.62 1.11 12.26
C ALA A 23 -9.48 2.37 13.16
N ARG A 24 -8.70 2.30 14.24
CA ARG A 24 -8.39 3.47 15.10
C ARG A 24 -7.53 4.52 14.40
N HIS A 25 -6.76 4.11 13.39
CA HIS A 25 -5.85 5.00 12.66
C HIS A 25 -6.49 5.62 11.43
N GLY A 26 -7.45 4.94 10.80
CA GLY A 26 -8.13 5.46 9.62
C GLY A 26 -8.86 4.39 8.82
N ARG A 27 -9.37 4.80 7.66
CA ARG A 27 -9.98 3.88 6.69
C ARG A 27 -8.96 3.41 5.65
N PRO A 28 -8.95 2.13 5.26
CA PRO A 28 -8.18 1.65 4.11
C PRO A 28 -8.41 2.51 2.87
N TYR A 29 -7.31 2.87 2.22
CA TYR A 29 -7.31 3.65 0.98
C TYR A 29 -6.68 2.87 -0.17
N ALA A 30 -5.54 2.22 0.10
CA ALA A 30 -4.85 1.43 -0.89
C ALA A 30 -4.14 0.23 -0.25
N LEU A 31 -3.97 -0.84 -1.03
CA LEU A 31 -3.14 -1.99 -0.68
C LEU A 31 -1.90 -2.01 -1.58
N GLY A 32 -0.76 -2.40 -1.02
CA GLY A 32 0.51 -2.56 -1.71
C GLY A 32 0.87 -4.03 -1.90
N TRP A 33 1.13 -4.43 -3.14
CA TRP A 33 1.68 -5.72 -3.52
C TRP A 33 3.18 -5.60 -3.78
N ALA A 34 4.00 -6.26 -2.98
CA ALA A 34 5.43 -6.35 -3.18
C ALA A 34 5.79 -7.40 -4.23
N THR A 35 6.68 -7.04 -5.14
CA THR A 35 7.21 -7.89 -6.21
C THR A 35 8.68 -7.59 -6.47
N VAL A 36 9.37 -8.50 -7.14
CA VAL A 36 10.72 -8.27 -7.68
C VAL A 36 10.72 -7.73 -9.12
N GLU A 37 9.56 -7.67 -9.79
CA GLU A 37 9.47 -7.23 -11.19
C GLU A 37 8.11 -6.59 -11.49
N LEU A 38 8.10 -5.26 -11.67
CA LEU A 38 6.88 -4.45 -11.86
C LEU A 38 6.05 -4.85 -13.09
N ASP A 39 6.67 -5.09 -14.24
CA ASP A 39 5.94 -5.29 -15.50
C ASP A 39 5.19 -6.63 -15.54
N ARG A 40 5.80 -7.68 -15.01
CA ARG A 40 5.19 -9.00 -14.83
C ARG A 40 4.07 -8.92 -13.81
N ALA A 41 4.33 -8.34 -12.63
CA ALA A 41 3.29 -8.24 -11.61
C ALA A 41 2.07 -7.43 -12.09
N ALA A 42 2.29 -6.35 -12.83
CA ALA A 42 1.20 -5.55 -13.41
C ALA A 42 0.33 -6.37 -14.36
N ARG A 43 0.96 -7.13 -15.27
CA ARG A 43 0.23 -8.00 -16.21
C ARG A 43 -0.51 -9.13 -15.51
N GLU A 44 0.15 -9.83 -14.58
CA GLU A 44 -0.45 -10.94 -13.84
C GLU A 44 -1.62 -10.48 -12.98
N LEU A 45 -1.46 -9.39 -12.23
CA LEU A 45 -2.52 -8.84 -11.38
C LEU A 45 -3.67 -8.27 -12.22
N ALA A 46 -3.39 -7.58 -13.32
CA ALA A 46 -4.46 -7.08 -14.20
C ALA A 46 -5.29 -8.25 -14.75
N ALA A 47 -4.64 -9.32 -15.23
CA ALA A 47 -5.32 -10.50 -15.73
C ALA A 47 -6.15 -11.21 -14.63
N ASP A 48 -5.58 -11.45 -13.46
CA ASP A 48 -6.26 -12.16 -12.36
C ASP A 48 -7.43 -11.36 -11.76
N LEU A 49 -7.34 -10.02 -11.79
CA LEU A 49 -8.38 -9.12 -11.29
C LEU A 49 -9.40 -8.70 -12.37
N GLY A 50 -9.21 -9.08 -13.64
CA GLY A 50 -10.08 -8.70 -14.75
C GLY A 50 -10.00 -7.21 -15.11
N LEU A 51 -8.83 -6.59 -14.93
CA LEU A 51 -8.57 -5.19 -15.24
C LEU A 51 -8.02 -5.02 -16.66
N ALA A 52 -8.10 -3.80 -17.19
CA ALA A 52 -7.39 -3.44 -18.42
C ALA A 52 -5.87 -3.61 -18.26
N ALA A 53 -5.18 -3.97 -19.34
CA ALA A 53 -3.74 -4.25 -19.32
C ALA A 53 -2.89 -3.03 -18.92
N ASP A 54 -3.41 -1.82 -19.12
CA ASP A 54 -2.82 -0.53 -18.79
C ASP A 54 -3.39 0.08 -17.49
N ALA A 55 -4.17 -0.67 -16.71
CA ALA A 55 -4.79 -0.17 -15.49
C ALA A 55 -3.77 0.31 -14.44
N PHE A 56 -2.53 -0.19 -14.49
CA PHE A 56 -1.44 0.19 -13.59
C PHE A 56 -0.54 1.24 -14.25
N ALA A 57 -0.73 2.50 -13.87
CA ALA A 57 0.09 3.61 -14.34
C ALA A 57 1.31 3.86 -13.42
N PRO A 58 2.43 4.39 -13.94
CA PRO A 58 3.52 4.91 -13.10
C PRO A 58 3.02 5.89 -12.04
N ALA A 59 3.53 5.77 -10.82
CA ALA A 59 3.24 6.66 -9.71
C ALA A 59 4.54 7.12 -9.04
N ALA A 60 4.44 8.07 -8.10
CA ALA A 60 5.60 8.49 -7.32
C ALA A 60 6.17 7.31 -6.50
N ASP A 61 7.50 7.22 -6.44
CA ASP A 61 8.20 6.23 -5.62
C ASP A 61 7.85 6.42 -4.13
N SER A 62 7.74 5.31 -3.40
CA SER A 62 7.66 5.33 -1.94
C SER A 62 9.08 5.38 -1.38
N LEU A 63 9.51 6.56 -0.96
CA LEU A 63 10.84 6.73 -0.36
C LEU A 63 10.95 6.02 0.98
N ALA A 64 9.87 5.98 1.76
CA ALA A 64 9.86 5.28 3.04
C ALA A 64 10.04 3.77 2.89
N LEU A 65 9.58 3.19 1.78
CA LEU A 65 9.75 1.76 1.47
C LEU A 65 11.03 1.48 0.68
N GLY A 66 11.57 2.48 -0.02
CA GLY A 66 12.62 2.30 -1.01
C GLY A 66 12.09 1.58 -2.26
N ALA A 67 10.93 2.02 -2.76
CA ALA A 67 10.17 1.28 -3.77
C ALA A 67 9.76 2.15 -4.97
N ARG A 68 9.90 1.60 -6.17
CA ARG A 68 9.20 2.09 -7.37
C ARG A 68 7.76 1.64 -7.33
N CYS A 69 6.86 2.49 -7.83
CA CYS A 69 5.42 2.26 -7.72
C CYS A 69 4.70 2.33 -9.07
N ARG A 70 3.74 1.41 -9.25
CA ARG A 70 2.64 1.58 -10.21
C ARG A 70 1.32 1.43 -9.49
N VAL A 71 0.32 2.21 -9.89
CA VAL A 71 -0.96 2.30 -9.20
C VAL A 71 -2.11 2.07 -10.16
N ALA A 72 -3.08 1.27 -9.73
CA ALA A 72 -4.40 1.18 -10.32
C ALA A 72 -5.43 1.77 -9.35
N HIS A 73 -6.11 2.84 -9.77
CA HIS A 73 -7.21 3.48 -9.03
C HIS A 73 -8.55 2.79 -9.29
N VAL A 74 -8.54 1.46 -9.27
CA VAL A 74 -9.71 0.62 -9.54
C VAL A 74 -10.26 0.09 -8.22
N ALA A 75 -11.58 0.08 -8.06
CA ALA A 75 -12.25 -0.44 -6.89
C ALA A 75 -12.22 -1.98 -6.90
N ILE A 76 -11.13 -2.58 -6.40
CA ILE A 76 -11.03 -4.05 -6.26
C ILE A 76 -11.93 -4.58 -5.13
N ALA A 77 -12.05 -3.82 -4.04
CA ALA A 77 -13.03 -4.01 -2.97
C ALA A 77 -13.18 -2.70 -2.17
N ARG A 78 -14.42 -2.22 -1.99
CA ARG A 78 -14.74 -1.02 -1.18
C ARG A 78 -13.91 0.23 -1.55
N ASP A 79 -13.72 0.48 -2.84
CA ASP A 79 -12.98 1.64 -3.36
C ASP A 79 -11.51 1.74 -2.92
N VAL A 80 -10.89 0.61 -2.56
CA VAL A 80 -9.47 0.53 -2.22
C VAL A 80 -8.64 0.42 -3.50
N ALA A 81 -7.67 1.31 -3.68
CA ALA A 81 -6.72 1.27 -4.80
C ALA A 81 -5.65 0.17 -4.61
N LEU A 82 -4.97 -0.19 -5.69
CA LEU A 82 -3.86 -1.15 -5.66
C LEU A 82 -2.55 -0.48 -6.11
N ALA A 83 -1.49 -0.65 -5.33
CA ALA A 83 -0.14 -0.29 -5.71
C ALA A 83 0.71 -1.56 -5.88
N ILE A 84 1.55 -1.59 -6.91
CA ILE A 84 2.59 -2.58 -7.12
C ILE A 84 3.92 -1.94 -6.76
N LEU A 85 4.72 -2.66 -5.98
CA LEU A 85 5.92 -2.15 -5.34
C LEU A 85 7.11 -3.04 -5.70
N GLU A 86 8.08 -2.48 -6.40
CA GLU A 86 9.38 -3.12 -6.67
C GLU A 86 10.49 -2.36 -5.92
N PRO A 87 11.42 -3.05 -5.24
CA PRO A 87 12.56 -2.39 -4.61
C PRO A 87 13.36 -1.54 -5.58
N ALA A 88 13.54 -0.27 -5.25
CA ALA A 88 14.48 0.63 -5.91
C ALA A 88 15.85 0.66 -5.20
N THR A 89 15.87 0.26 -3.92
CA THR A 89 17.03 0.30 -3.03
C THR A 89 17.05 -0.93 -2.11
N GLU A 90 18.17 -1.14 -1.40
CA GLU A 90 18.30 -2.13 -0.32
C GLU A 90 17.54 -1.68 0.95
N GLY A 91 16.26 -1.37 0.79
CA GLY A 91 15.41 -0.76 1.82
C GLY A 91 14.44 -1.75 2.49
N ARG A 92 13.38 -1.17 3.08
CA ARG A 92 12.37 -1.93 3.83
C ARG A 92 11.63 -2.94 2.96
N LEU A 93 11.35 -2.59 1.71
CA LEU A 93 10.67 -3.46 0.76
C LEU A 93 11.54 -4.67 0.39
N ALA A 94 12.82 -4.45 0.06
CA ALA A 94 13.77 -5.50 -0.26
C ALA A 94 13.91 -6.51 0.89
N GLY A 95 14.11 -6.02 2.12
CA GLY A 95 14.22 -6.87 3.31
C GLY A 95 12.94 -7.66 3.61
N MET A 96 11.76 -7.12 3.27
CA MET A 96 10.49 -7.82 3.43
C MET A 96 10.28 -8.88 2.35
N LEU A 97 10.58 -8.59 1.08
CA LEU A 97 10.57 -9.59 0.00
C LEU A 97 11.50 -10.75 0.30
N ALA A 98 12.71 -10.49 0.80
CA ALA A 98 13.65 -11.54 1.19
C ALA A 98 13.11 -12.46 2.30
N ARG A 99 12.21 -11.96 3.15
CA ARG A 99 11.66 -12.71 4.30
C ARG A 99 10.33 -13.42 3.99
N LEU A 100 9.49 -12.79 3.18
CA LEU A 100 8.08 -13.19 3.01
C LEU A 100 7.74 -13.56 1.56
N GLY A 101 8.64 -13.32 0.61
CA GLY A 101 8.35 -13.43 -0.81
C GLY A 101 7.37 -12.37 -1.31
N GLU A 102 6.87 -12.56 -2.52
CA GLU A 102 5.94 -11.63 -3.16
C GLU A 102 4.53 -11.70 -2.57
N GLY A 103 3.85 -10.55 -2.53
CA GLY A 103 2.48 -10.49 -2.06
C GLY A 103 2.07 -9.19 -1.37
N PRO A 104 0.89 -9.20 -0.72
CA PRO A 104 0.42 -8.09 0.07
C PRO A 104 1.41 -7.72 1.17
N ALA A 105 1.77 -6.46 1.23
CA ALA A 105 2.91 -5.97 1.99
C ALA A 105 2.62 -4.70 2.79
N VAL A 106 1.77 -3.84 2.24
CA VAL A 106 1.53 -2.50 2.78
C VAL A 106 0.05 -2.17 2.68
N ILE A 107 -0.47 -1.41 3.64
CA ILE A 107 -1.78 -0.76 3.52
C ILE A 107 -1.64 0.73 3.82
N TRP A 108 -2.18 1.56 2.95
CA TRP A 108 -2.33 3.00 3.18
C TRP A 108 -3.71 3.28 3.73
N LEU A 109 -3.77 4.20 4.69
CA LEU A 109 -4.98 4.61 5.37
C LEU A 109 -5.18 6.12 5.19
N VAL A 110 -6.40 6.55 4.89
CA VAL A 110 -6.78 7.95 5.13
C VAL A 110 -7.04 8.10 6.62
N ALA A 111 -6.28 8.98 7.27
CA ALA A 111 -6.48 9.26 8.69
C ALA A 111 -7.93 9.75 8.95
N GLY A 112 -8.52 9.29 10.06
CA GLY A 112 -9.69 9.97 10.64
C GLY A 112 -9.27 11.28 11.33
N ASP A 113 -10.24 12.06 11.81
CA ASP A 113 -10.06 13.36 12.48
C ASP A 113 -9.23 13.32 13.78
N THR A 114 -8.67 12.17 14.15
CA THR A 114 -7.79 12.02 15.30
C THR A 114 -6.38 12.52 14.99
N VAL A 115 -6.19 13.81 15.27
CA VAL A 115 -4.89 14.50 15.28
C VAL A 115 -4.05 13.95 16.43
N ALA A 116 -3.16 12.99 16.15
CA ALA A 116 -2.11 12.62 17.09
C ALA A 116 -0.93 13.60 16.89
N ALA A 117 -0.52 14.26 17.98
CA ALA A 117 0.52 15.29 17.97
C ALA A 117 1.95 14.78 17.69
N ASP A 118 2.14 13.45 17.57
CA ASP A 118 3.46 12.82 17.46
C ASP A 118 3.60 11.92 16.21
N ARG A 119 3.17 12.45 15.06
CA ARG A 119 3.25 11.71 13.79
C ARG A 119 4.68 11.77 13.21
N PRO A 120 5.26 10.63 12.78
CA PRO A 120 6.53 10.61 12.08
C PRO A 120 6.54 11.55 10.88
N ALA A 121 7.70 12.11 10.52
CA ALA A 121 7.83 12.99 9.36
C ALA A 121 7.25 12.34 8.09
N ALA A 122 6.54 13.14 7.29
CA ALA A 122 6.01 12.68 6.01
C ALA A 122 7.12 12.58 4.97
N THR A 123 7.03 11.56 4.12
CA THR A 123 7.86 11.41 2.92
C THR A 123 6.97 11.36 1.68
N PRO A 124 7.49 11.68 0.49
CA PRO A 124 6.79 11.40 -0.76
C PRO A 124 6.42 9.92 -0.90
N GLY A 125 5.27 9.66 -1.52
CA GLY A 125 4.75 8.32 -1.80
C GLY A 125 3.70 8.31 -2.92
N PRO A 126 3.26 7.12 -3.37
CA PRO A 126 2.42 6.95 -4.56
C PRO A 126 1.03 7.57 -4.46
N PHE A 127 0.57 7.87 -3.24
CA PHE A 127 -0.75 8.47 -2.96
C PHE A 127 -0.64 9.85 -2.31
N GLY A 128 0.50 10.51 -2.52
CA GLY A 128 0.85 11.77 -1.84
C GLY A 128 1.74 11.53 -0.62
N PRO A 129 1.90 12.54 0.25
CA PRO A 129 2.75 12.44 1.44
C PRO A 129 2.28 11.33 2.37
N GLU A 130 3.19 10.40 2.68
CA GLU A 130 2.93 9.22 3.49
C GLU A 130 3.78 9.21 4.77
N ARG A 131 3.26 8.57 5.82
CA ARG A 131 3.93 8.42 7.11
C ARG A 131 3.88 6.97 7.52
N LEU A 132 5.05 6.36 7.74
CA LEU A 132 5.13 5.00 8.26
C LEU A 132 4.69 5.00 9.73
N MET A 133 3.64 4.25 10.06
CA MET A 133 3.14 4.21 11.43
C MET A 133 4.00 3.33 12.33
N PRO A 134 4.36 3.80 13.54
CA PRO A 134 4.94 2.95 14.58
C PRO A 134 3.83 2.04 15.11
N GLY A 135 3.98 0.74 14.86
CA GLY A 135 2.93 -0.26 15.11
C GLY A 135 2.83 -1.20 13.93
N GLY A 136 3.76 -2.14 13.81
CA GLY A 136 3.62 -3.24 12.85
C GLY A 136 4.61 -4.38 13.13
N PRO A 137 4.28 -5.64 12.76
CA PRO A 137 3.14 -6.06 11.94
C PRO A 137 2.20 -7.08 12.62
N ILE A 138 0.89 -7.01 12.36
CA ILE A 138 0.04 -8.20 12.44
C ILE A 138 0.18 -8.90 11.09
N ARG A 139 1.00 -9.97 11.02
CA ARG A 139 1.20 -10.84 9.83
C ARG A 139 1.98 -10.26 8.64
N GLY A 140 2.98 -9.41 8.88
CA GLY A 140 3.91 -8.92 7.85
C GLY A 140 3.47 -7.66 7.07
N LEU A 141 2.25 -7.17 7.25
CA LEU A 141 1.79 -5.92 6.63
C LEU A 141 2.31 -4.69 7.37
N ARG A 142 2.87 -3.72 6.65
CA ARG A 142 3.21 -2.38 7.15
C ARG A 142 2.07 -1.41 6.94
N TRP A 143 1.87 -0.48 7.87
CA TRP A 143 0.80 0.51 7.81
C TRP A 143 1.34 1.91 7.55
N PHE A 144 0.70 2.61 6.63
CA PHE A 144 1.01 4.00 6.29
C PHE A 144 -0.22 4.87 6.45
N LEU A 145 -0.04 6.05 7.03
CA LEU A 145 -1.04 7.11 6.93
C LEU A 145 -0.72 7.99 5.73
N ILE A 146 -1.73 8.26 4.92
CA ILE A 146 -1.71 9.36 3.96
C ILE A 146 -2.44 10.56 4.58
N GLY A 147 -1.86 11.74 4.40
CA GLY A 147 -2.45 12.99 4.86
C GLY A 147 -2.32 14.08 3.81
N PRO A 148 -3.06 15.18 3.95
CA PRO A 148 -2.76 16.37 3.18
C PRO A 148 -1.30 16.77 3.45
N ALA A 149 -0.62 17.29 2.42
CA ALA A 149 0.72 17.83 2.59
C ALA A 149 0.71 18.82 3.77
N ALA A 150 1.66 18.65 4.70
CA ALA A 150 1.80 19.61 5.78
C ALA A 150 2.14 20.97 5.16
N GLY A 151 1.23 21.95 5.27
CA GLY A 151 1.55 23.34 4.92
C GLY A 151 0.54 24.14 4.08
N THR A 152 -0.69 23.68 3.84
CA THR A 152 -1.76 24.61 3.38
C THR A 152 -2.63 24.99 4.57
N ILE A 153 -2.34 26.16 5.14
CA ILE A 153 -3.30 26.89 5.96
C ILE A 153 -4.51 27.16 5.04
N PRO A 154 -5.71 26.65 5.33
CA PRO A 154 -6.89 27.06 4.57
C PRO A 154 -7.16 28.55 4.86
N PRO A 155 -7.59 29.34 3.86
CA PRO A 155 -7.88 30.77 4.02
C PRO A 155 -8.99 31.03 5.04
#